data_AF-A0A437JD60-F1
#
_entry.id   AF-A0A437JD60-F1
#
_cell.length_a   1.000
_cell.length_b   1.000
_cell.length_c   1.000
_cell.angle_alpha   90.00
_cell.angle_beta   90.00
_cell.angle_gamma   90.00
#
_symmetry.space_group_name_H-M   'P 1'
#
loop_
_entity.id
_entity.type
_entity.pdbx_description
1 polymer ?
#
loop_
_entity_poly.entity_id
_entity_poly.type
_entity_poly.pdbx_seq_one_letter_code
_entity_poly.pdbx_strand_id
1 'polypeptide(L)'
;MGFFALIVIGFVGWLLWTGRLQRMTAKDGVMLGIAVVGAVMAAKGKPLIGAIPLIVSLGYAGLKLRKPAPRASHPVAAADVAEARALLGLGPYADAEAVRAAHRRLIATVHPDKGGTEALAAKINAARDLLLRHEALTKPPAESSDP
;
A
#
# COMPACT_ATOMS: atom_id res chain seq x y z
N MET A 1 -33.97 6.94 -24.56
CA MET A 1 -33.91 6.95 -23.07
C MET A 1 -33.94 5.55 -22.44
N GLY A 2 -34.71 4.59 -22.97
CA GLY A 2 -34.81 3.23 -22.37
C GLY A 2 -33.56 2.35 -22.47
N PHE A 3 -32.81 2.42 -23.57
CA PHE A 3 -31.62 1.57 -23.79
C PHE A 3 -30.48 1.82 -22.77
N PHE A 4 -30.21 3.08 -22.44
CA PHE A 4 -29.20 3.43 -21.44
C PHE A 4 -29.58 2.99 -20.02
N ALA A 5 -30.88 3.01 -19.67
CA ALA A 5 -31.33 2.53 -18.38
C ALA A 5 -31.10 1.01 -18.24
N LEU A 6 -31.31 0.26 -19.32
CA LEU A 6 -31.06 -1.18 -19.35
C LEU A 6 -29.57 -1.52 -19.23
N ILE A 7 -28.67 -0.72 -19.83
CA ILE A 7 -27.22 -0.88 -19.66
C ILE A 7 -26.80 -0.64 -18.21
N VAL A 8 -27.32 0.42 -17.57
CA VAL A 8 -26.99 0.73 -16.16
C VAL A 8 -27.52 -0.37 -15.24
N ILE A 9 -28.75 -0.83 -15.44
CA ILE A 9 -29.34 -1.92 -14.64
C ILE A 9 -28.57 -3.23 -14.85
N GLY A 10 -28.21 -3.56 -16.09
CA GLY A 10 -27.40 -4.73 -16.41
C GLY A 10 -26.00 -4.67 -15.78
N PHE A 11 -25.37 -3.50 -15.80
CA PHE A 11 -24.05 -3.29 -15.19
C PHE A 11 -24.10 -3.41 -13.66
N VAL A 12 -25.13 -2.85 -13.02
CA VAL A 12 -25.35 -2.98 -11.57
C VAL A 12 -25.65 -4.44 -11.20
N GLY A 13 -26.52 -5.12 -11.94
CA GLY A 13 -26.82 -6.55 -11.73
C GLY A 13 -25.59 -7.45 -11.90
N TRP A 14 -24.77 -7.19 -12.91
CA TRP A 14 -23.51 -7.90 -13.13
C TRP A 14 -22.47 -7.63 -12.03
N LEU A 15 -22.37 -6.40 -11.54
CA LEU A 15 -21.51 -6.04 -10.41
C LEU A 15 -21.94 -6.69 -9.10
N LEU A 16 -23.24 -6.88 -8.89
CA LEU A 16 -23.80 -7.60 -7.75
C LEU A 16 -23.51 -9.11 -7.84
N TRP A 17 -23.71 -9.72 -9.02
CA TRP A 17 -23.44 -11.16 -9.22
C TRP A 17 -21.94 -11.48 -9.04
N THR A 18 -21.03 -10.68 -9.61
CA THR A 18 -19.59 -10.96 -9.56
C THR A 18 -18.96 -10.86 -8.16
N GLY A 19 -19.72 -10.53 -7.11
CA GLY A 19 -19.23 -10.33 -5.75
C GLY A 19 -18.20 -9.18 -5.65
N ARG A 20 -18.05 -8.39 -6.71
CA ARG A 20 -17.03 -7.35 -6.81
C ARG A 20 -17.36 -6.15 -5.93
N LEU A 21 -18.66 -5.94 -5.67
CA LEU A 21 -19.14 -4.94 -4.72
C LEU A 21 -18.82 -5.31 -3.27
N GLN A 22 -18.76 -6.60 -2.92
CA GLN A 22 -18.44 -7.05 -1.55
C GLN A 22 -16.97 -6.83 -1.16
N ARG A 23 -16.07 -6.62 -2.13
CA ARG A 23 -14.66 -6.28 -1.90
C ARG A 23 -14.42 -4.77 -1.79
N MET A 24 -15.45 -3.95 -2.02
CA MET A 24 -15.36 -2.50 -1.94
C MET A 24 -15.68 -2.01 -0.53
N THR A 25 -14.94 -1.00 -0.07
CA THR A 25 -15.32 -0.32 1.16
C THR A 25 -16.60 0.48 0.95
N ALA A 26 -17.37 0.75 2.01
CA ALA A 26 -18.61 1.55 1.89
C ALA A 26 -18.37 2.91 1.20
N LYS A 27 -17.20 3.51 1.39
CA LYS A 27 -16.78 4.77 0.74
C LYS A 27 -16.57 4.61 -0.76
N ASP A 28 -16.03 3.47 -1.20
CA ASP A 28 -15.82 3.16 -2.63
C ASP A 28 -17.14 2.96 -3.38
N GLY A 29 -18.12 2.31 -2.73
CA GLY A 29 -19.46 2.13 -3.29
C GLY A 29 -20.19 3.46 -3.52
N VAL A 30 -20.09 4.38 -2.56
CA VAL A 30 -20.68 5.73 -2.68
C VAL A 30 -20.05 6.52 -3.83
N MET A 31 -18.72 6.49 -3.98
CA MET A 31 -18.04 7.18 -5.07
C MET A 31 -18.38 6.61 -6.45
N LEU A 32 -18.53 5.28 -6.55
CA LEU A 32 -19.00 4.65 -7.79
C LEU A 32 -20.42 5.12 -8.15
N GLY A 33 -21.32 5.22 -7.16
CA GLY A 33 -22.68 5.73 -7.35
C GLY A 33 -22.70 7.17 -7.88
N ILE A 34 -21.90 8.06 -7.28
CA ILE A 34 -21.78 9.46 -7.70
C ILE A 34 -21.23 9.57 -9.13
N ALA A 35 -20.21 8.78 -9.46
CA ALA A 35 -19.62 8.74 -10.81
C ALA A 35 -20.64 8.30 -11.88
N VAL A 36 -21.46 7.28 -11.58
CA VAL A 36 -22.51 6.81 -12.50
C VAL A 36 -23.58 7.88 -12.71
N VAL A 37 -24.03 8.57 -11.66
CA VAL A 37 -25.00 9.68 -11.77
C VAL A 37 -24.43 10.82 -12.62
N GLY A 38 -23.15 11.17 -12.41
CA GLY A 38 -22.45 12.17 -13.22
C GLY A 38 -22.37 11.80 -14.69
N ALA A 39 -21.99 10.56 -15.00
CA ALA A 39 -21.90 10.06 -16.37
C ALA A 39 -23.27 10.05 -17.09
N VAL A 40 -24.33 9.60 -16.41
CA VAL A 40 -25.69 9.58 -16.96
C VAL A 40 -26.21 11.01 -17.22
N MET A 41 -25.92 11.96 -16.33
CA MET A 41 -26.31 13.37 -16.49
C MET A 41 -25.57 14.05 -17.65
N ALA A 42 -24.27 13.76 -17.81
CA ALA A 42 -23.49 14.26 -18.95
C ALA A 42 -24.03 13.71 -20.28
N ALA A 43 -24.33 12.41 -20.34
CA ALA A 43 -24.88 11.76 -21.54
C ALA A 43 -26.28 12.25 -21.95
N LYS A 44 -27.07 12.78 -21.00
CA LYS A 44 -28.41 13.35 -21.26
C LYS A 44 -28.40 14.81 -21.76
N GLY A 45 -27.24 15.37 -22.09
CA GLY A 45 -27.12 16.70 -22.71
C GLY A 45 -26.96 17.86 -21.72
N LYS A 46 -26.67 17.60 -20.45
CA LYS A 46 -26.32 18.62 -19.43
C LYS A 46 -24.88 18.42 -18.93
N PRO A 47 -23.87 18.62 -19.79
CA PRO A 47 -22.48 18.26 -19.49
C PRO A 47 -21.90 19.03 -18.30
N LEU A 48 -22.28 20.30 -18.10
CA LEU A 48 -21.79 21.10 -16.97
C LEU A 48 -22.15 20.50 -15.60
N ILE A 49 -23.36 19.96 -15.46
CA ILE A 49 -23.83 19.42 -14.16
C ILE A 49 -23.26 18.01 -13.93
N GLY A 50 -23.06 17.23 -14.99
CA GLY A 50 -22.45 15.89 -14.90
C GLY A 50 -20.94 15.91 -14.67
N ALA A 51 -20.25 17.00 -15.05
CA ALA A 51 -18.79 17.10 -14.93
C ALA A 51 -18.31 17.18 -13.47
N ILE A 52 -19.02 17.89 -12.59
CA ILE A 52 -18.63 18.08 -11.18
C ILE A 52 -18.50 16.74 -10.43
N PRO A 53 -19.52 15.86 -10.38
CA PRO A 53 -19.40 14.56 -9.71
C PRO A 53 -18.36 13.63 -10.34
N LEU A 54 -18.14 13.73 -11.66
CA LEU A 54 -17.08 12.97 -12.35
C LEU A 54 -15.69 13.44 -11.92
N ILE A 55 -15.43 14.75 -11.90
CA ILE A 55 -14.14 15.32 -11.47
C ILE A 55 -13.85 14.97 -10.02
N VAL A 56 -14.85 15.07 -9.13
CA VAL A 56 -14.69 14.69 -7.72
C VAL A 56 -14.34 13.20 -7.58
N SER A 57 -15.02 12.33 -8.32
CA SER A 57 -14.78 10.88 -8.28
C SER A 57 -13.42 10.50 -8.86
N LEU A 58 -13.01 11.13 -9.97
CA LEU A 58 -11.69 10.98 -10.57
C LEU A 58 -10.57 11.51 -9.67
N GLY A 59 -10.78 12.65 -9.01
CA GLY A 59 -9.84 13.21 -8.04
C GLY A 59 -9.67 12.31 -6.81
N TYR A 60 -10.77 11.76 -6.28
CA TYR A 60 -10.75 10.81 -5.18
C TYR A 60 -9.99 9.53 -5.54
N ALA A 61 -10.27 8.96 -6.72
CA ALA A 61 -9.55 7.78 -7.22
C ALA A 61 -8.06 8.07 -7.43
N GLY A 62 -7.72 9.22 -8.01
CA GLY A 62 -6.34 9.68 -8.16
C GLY A 62 -5.61 9.78 -6.83
N LEU A 63 -6.23 10.41 -5.83
CA LEU A 63 -5.65 10.54 -4.49
C LEU A 63 -5.45 9.18 -3.81
N LYS A 64 -6.39 8.24 -3.96
CA LYS A 64 -6.30 6.88 -3.41
C LYS A 64 -5.23 6.02 -4.09
N LEU A 65 -4.98 6.26 -5.38
CA LEU A 65 -3.98 5.54 -6.17
C LEU A 65 -2.57 6.14 -6.04
N ARG A 66 -2.43 7.32 -5.42
CA ARG A 66 -1.11 7.89 -5.09
C ARG A 66 -0.42 6.97 -4.08
N LYS A 67 0.45 6.10 -4.59
CA LYS A 67 1.46 5.43 -3.77
C LYS A 67 2.27 6.53 -3.08
N PRO A 68 2.49 6.47 -1.76
CA PRO A 68 3.38 7.41 -1.10
C PRO A 68 4.73 7.35 -1.84
N ALA A 69 5.23 8.51 -2.25
CA ALA A 69 6.54 8.59 -2.88
C ALA A 69 7.56 7.92 -1.94
N PRO A 70 8.44 7.04 -2.43
CA PRO A 70 9.53 6.55 -1.62
C PRO A 70 10.27 7.77 -1.07
N ARG A 71 10.32 7.93 0.26
CA ARG A 71 11.10 8.99 0.89
C ARG A 71 12.49 8.95 0.26
N ALA A 72 12.90 10.09 -0.33
CA ALA A 72 14.23 10.24 -0.91
C ALA A 72 15.23 9.68 0.10
N SER A 73 15.97 8.65 -0.33
CA SER A 73 16.94 7.94 0.50
C SER A 73 17.94 8.98 1.00
N HIS A 74 17.81 9.40 2.26
CA HIS A 74 18.90 10.07 2.92
C HIS A 74 20.06 9.07 2.94
N PRO A 75 21.32 9.52 2.73
CA PRO A 75 22.47 8.64 2.91
C PRO A 75 22.31 7.96 4.27
N VAL A 76 22.25 6.63 4.27
CA VAL A 76 21.94 5.83 5.46
C VAL A 76 22.93 6.25 6.54
N ALA A 77 22.47 7.03 7.51
CA ALA A 77 23.35 7.54 8.54
C ALA A 77 23.69 6.39 9.48
N ALA A 78 24.88 6.41 10.08
CA ALA A 78 25.24 5.44 11.11
C ALA A 78 24.21 5.41 12.26
N ALA A 79 23.53 6.54 12.52
CA ALA A 79 22.42 6.65 13.45
C ALA A 79 21.20 5.78 13.06
N ASP A 80 20.83 5.74 11.77
CA ASP A 80 19.69 4.96 11.29
C ASP A 80 19.96 3.45 11.41
N VAL A 81 21.21 3.03 11.19
CA VAL A 81 21.65 1.64 11.36
C VAL A 81 21.61 1.25 12.84
N ALA A 82 22.08 2.13 13.73
CA ALA A 82 22.04 1.90 15.17
C ALA A 82 20.61 1.80 15.70
N GLU A 83 19.71 2.69 15.26
CA GLU A 83 18.29 2.65 15.60
C GLU A 83 17.63 1.36 15.10
N ALA A 84 17.90 0.97 13.85
CA ALA A 84 17.38 -0.28 13.29
C ALA A 84 17.86 -1.51 14.07
N ARG A 85 19.13 -1.55 14.49
CA ARG A 85 19.67 -2.63 15.36
C ARG A 85 18.99 -2.64 16.72
N ALA A 86 18.84 -1.48 17.36
CA ALA A 86 18.15 -1.36 18.63
C ALA A 86 16.69 -1.82 18.54
N LEU A 87 15.98 -1.47 17.47
CA LEU A 87 14.60 -1.90 17.24
C LEU A 87 14.48 -3.43 17.11
N LEU A 88 15.46 -4.09 16.49
CA LEU A 88 15.50 -5.55 16.39
C LEU A 88 16.11 -6.24 17.62
N GLY A 89 16.61 -5.48 18.60
CA GLY A 89 17.31 -6.03 19.77
C GLY A 89 18.66 -6.67 19.43
N LEU A 90 19.37 -6.11 18.45
CA LEU A 90 20.63 -6.62 17.94
C LEU A 90 21.83 -5.79 18.43
N GLY A 91 22.95 -6.46 18.67
CA GLY A 91 24.23 -5.80 18.94
C GLY A 91 24.87 -5.19 17.68
N PRO A 92 25.90 -4.35 17.83
CA PRO A 92 26.54 -3.63 16.73
C PRO A 92 27.23 -4.54 15.69
N TYR A 93 27.55 -5.78 16.06
CA TYR A 93 28.23 -6.77 15.22
C TYR A 93 27.30 -7.92 14.76
N ALA A 94 25.98 -7.76 14.89
CA ALA A 94 25.04 -8.78 14.44
C ALA A 94 25.08 -8.93 12.92
N ASP A 95 25.21 -10.16 12.44
CA ASP A 95 25.26 -10.48 11.02
C ASP A 95 23.87 -10.56 10.36
N ALA A 96 23.85 -10.76 9.04
CA ALA A 96 22.62 -10.89 8.26
C ALA A 96 21.72 -12.07 8.68
N GLU A 97 22.27 -13.10 9.30
CA GLU A 97 21.48 -14.22 9.83
C GLU A 97 20.75 -13.82 11.10
N ALA A 98 21.45 -13.19 12.04
CA ALA A 98 20.91 -12.64 13.27
C ALA A 98 19.80 -11.61 12.98
N VAL A 99 19.99 -10.74 11.98
CA VAL A 99 18.96 -9.80 11.51
C VAL A 99 17.69 -10.53 11.09
N ARG A 100 17.82 -11.57 10.26
CA ARG A 100 16.66 -12.36 9.77
C ARG A 100 15.98 -13.13 10.90
N ALA A 101 16.75 -13.68 11.84
CA ALA A 101 16.22 -14.40 13.00
C ALA A 101 15.43 -13.48 13.94
N ALA A 102 15.98 -12.31 14.27
CA ALA A 102 15.31 -11.32 15.11
C ALA A 102 14.02 -10.79 14.47
N HIS A 103 14.07 -10.50 13.17
CA HIS A 103 12.89 -10.07 12.41
C HIS A 103 11.76 -11.11 12.46
N ARG A 104 12.04 -12.39 12.20
CA ARG A 104 11.03 -13.46 12.26
C ARG A 104 10.38 -13.56 13.64
N ARG A 105 11.18 -13.50 14.71
CA ARG A 105 10.69 -13.51 16.09
C ARG A 105 9.77 -12.33 16.38
N LEU A 106 10.16 -11.12 15.99
CA LEU A 106 9.37 -9.92 16.25
C LEU A 106 8.08 -9.89 15.44
N ILE A 107 8.13 -10.18 14.13
CA ILE A 107 6.91 -10.19 13.30
C ILE A 107 5.88 -11.21 13.79
N ALA A 108 6.32 -12.38 14.26
CA ALA A 108 5.41 -13.38 14.85
C ALA A 108 4.65 -12.87 16.10
N THR A 109 5.17 -11.84 16.77
CA THR A 109 4.55 -11.25 17.97
C THR A 109 3.66 -10.05 17.69
N VAL A 110 3.80 -9.39 16.53
CA VAL A 110 3.12 -8.12 16.20
C VAL A 110 1.74 -8.39 15.57
N HIS A 111 0.95 -9.23 16.22
CA HIS A 111 -0.43 -9.50 15.81
C HIS A 111 -1.38 -8.42 16.37
N PRO A 112 -2.35 -7.89 15.58
CA PRO A 112 -3.35 -6.93 16.06
C PRO A 112 -4.04 -7.36 17.35
N ASP A 113 -4.37 -8.64 17.49
CA ASP A 113 -5.07 -9.13 18.68
C ASP A 113 -4.14 -9.26 19.91
N LYS A 114 -2.82 -9.11 19.73
CA LYS A 114 -1.81 -9.10 20.81
C LYS A 114 -1.22 -7.71 21.06
N GLY A 115 -1.88 -6.66 20.55
CA GLY A 115 -1.44 -5.27 20.71
C GLY A 115 -0.40 -4.79 19.70
N GLY A 116 -0.10 -5.60 18.67
CA GLY A 116 0.75 -5.17 17.56
C GLY A 116 -0.01 -4.29 16.57
N THR A 117 0.56 -3.17 16.13
CA THR A 117 -0.05 -2.34 15.07
C THR A 117 0.56 -2.66 13.72
N GLU A 118 -0.19 -2.48 12.63
CA GLU A 118 0.37 -2.52 11.27
C GLU A 118 1.55 -1.55 11.12
N ALA A 119 1.48 -0.40 11.78
CA ALA A 119 2.56 0.57 11.84
C ALA A 119 3.83 0.01 12.49
N LEU A 120 3.71 -0.77 13.57
CA LEU A 120 4.85 -1.43 14.21
C LEU A 120 5.45 -2.52 13.32
N ALA A 121 4.61 -3.34 12.67
CA ALA A 121 5.07 -4.35 11.73
C ALA A 121 5.83 -3.70 10.55
N ALA A 122 5.32 -2.59 10.03
CA ALA A 122 5.97 -1.82 8.99
C ALA A 122 7.35 -1.28 9.42
N LYS A 123 7.46 -0.76 10.66
CA LYS A 123 8.75 -0.31 11.23
C LYS A 123 9.76 -1.45 11.33
N ILE A 124 9.34 -2.62 11.80
CA ILE A 124 10.20 -3.81 11.93
C ILE A 124 10.69 -4.30 10.55
N ASN A 125 9.81 -4.30 9.54
CA ASN A 125 10.17 -4.63 8.17
C ASN A 125 11.21 -3.65 7.60
N ALA A 126 10.99 -2.35 7.81
CA ALA A 126 11.91 -1.31 7.34
C ALA A 126 13.30 -1.43 7.98
N ALA A 127 13.39 -1.73 9.28
CA ALA A 127 14.66 -1.93 9.97
C ALA A 127 15.43 -3.14 9.41
N ARG A 128 14.75 -4.28 9.19
CA ARG A 128 15.37 -5.44 8.53
C ARG A 128 15.96 -5.07 7.17
N ASP A 129 15.17 -4.38 6.33
CA ASP A 129 15.57 -4.05 4.96
C ASP A 129 16.73 -3.05 4.93
N LEU A 130 16.80 -2.14 5.91
CA LEU A 130 17.94 -1.23 6.08
C LEU A 130 19.20 -2.01 6.45
N LEU A 131 19.14 -2.87 7.46
CA LEU A 131 20.32 -3.61 7.93
C LEU A 131 20.85 -4.58 6.88
N LEU A 132 19.98 -5.32 6.20
CA LEU A 132 20.42 -6.24 5.13
C LEU A 132 21.08 -5.50 3.97
N ARG A 133 20.60 -4.30 3.61
CA ARG A 133 21.26 -3.46 2.60
C ARG A 133 22.61 -2.92 3.09
N HIS A 134 22.69 -2.50 4.35
CA HIS A 134 23.94 -2.04 4.95
C HIS A 134 24.99 -3.15 4.95
N GLU A 135 24.66 -4.35 5.43
CA GLU A 135 25.56 -5.51 5.44
C GLU A 135 26.07 -5.88 4.04
N ALA A 136 25.19 -5.79 3.03
CA ALA A 136 25.57 -6.03 1.63
C ALA A 136 26.52 -4.98 1.06
N LEU A 137 26.48 -3.75 1.56
CA LEU A 137 27.38 -2.66 1.14
C LEU A 137 28.71 -2.68 1.90
N THR A 138 28.73 -3.18 3.14
CA THR A 138 29.93 -3.20 3.98
C THR A 138 30.73 -4.49 3.87
N LYS A 139 30.11 -5.62 3.49
CA LYS A 139 30.84 -6.85 3.22
C LYS A 139 31.46 -6.76 1.81
N PRO A 140 32.78 -6.92 1.64
CA PRO A 140 33.36 -7.01 0.31
C PRO A 140 32.71 -8.18 -0.45
N PRO A 141 32.49 -8.08 -1.77
CA PRO A 141 32.06 -9.23 -2.56
C PRO A 141 33.01 -10.36 -2.21
N ALA A 142 32.45 -11.47 -1.71
CA ALA A 142 33.24 -12.62 -1.33
C ALA A 142 34.20 -12.90 -2.47
N GLU A 143 35.50 -12.88 -2.18
CA GLU A 143 36.51 -13.43 -3.08
C GLU A 143 35.91 -14.71 -3.64
N SER A 144 35.79 -14.76 -4.96
CA SER A 144 35.60 -15.98 -5.69
C SER A 144 36.75 -16.89 -5.30
N SER A 145 36.56 -17.67 -4.24
CA SER A 145 37.27 -18.92 -4.02
C SER A 145 36.76 -19.87 -5.11
N ASP A 146 37.15 -19.56 -6.34
CA ASP A 146 37.31 -20.57 -7.37
C ASP A 146 38.61 -21.33 -7.03
N PRO A 147 38.57 -22.66 -7.09
CA PRO A 147 39.53 -23.56 -6.47
C PRO A 147 40.95 -23.52 -7.08
#